data_AF-A0A6P0T9I4-F1
#
_entry.id   AF-A0A6P0T9I4-F1
#
_cell.length_a   1.000
_cell.length_b   1.000
_cell.length_c   1.000
_cell.angle_alpha   90.00
_cell.angle_beta   90.00
_cell.angle_gamma   90.00
#
_symmetry.space_group_name_H-M   'P 1'
#
loop_
_entity.id
_entity.type
_entity.pdbx_description
1 polymer ?
#
loop_
_entity_poly.entity_id
_entity_poly.type
_entity_poly.pdbx_seq_one_letter_code
_entity_poly.pdbx_strand_id
1 'polypeptide(L)'
;MRSLVAIFIALVPTAITGTLMLENRSALAQASPLLQVEGMIEDGDRVLPDSSPEVTYDEYTFEGQAGQVVSIVMESLEFDTYLQLRSPSGEVIAQNDNYRGFLFRNSGVVINLPENGTYTVIASFTAAVGMVDNRGSYEVSVVPVSSEDSEPLFSERTRRRLQAFELKYQGEQLYDKGQLLDALLLLEQALEIYRELNTQQAPVDVWHDRGDRINESRTLLVMGWIYRDLERYEQALQALQEGLEIRQALNHGNGERVLPRYQEGLFLRYIGQVYDRSAQDEAAVRFYRQALPLLREVNDHQSELSVLWQMGAVYWFNFEEYDQAIEIYQQALAVARNLNASHWVSELLKEIGFVYRIKEEYRQSLEFYRQSREARPDPDRSTPIEEVLPIDEIEVLLENVVPYLEDEQQGLFQPLRDEMKAYREQNLDINSDSILYLLVRSAAHLVEAEIYQTSFYQSRFEEIIKSFARDNDYETARMTIRLVELVE
;
A
#
# COMPACT_ATOMS: atom_id res chain seq x y z
N MET A 1 16.43 8.76 -38.77
CA MET A 1 17.66 8.60 -37.97
C MET A 1 17.18 8.42 -36.54
N ARG A 2 16.93 7.20 -36.01
CA ARG A 2 17.88 6.10 -35.74
C ARG A 2 19.21 6.61 -35.20
N SER A 3 19.55 6.11 -34.01
CA SER A 3 20.84 6.16 -33.31
C SER A 3 20.98 7.24 -32.22
N LEU A 4 20.72 6.84 -30.97
CA LEU A 4 21.70 6.89 -29.87
C LEU A 4 21.18 6.03 -28.69
N VAL A 5 21.10 4.73 -28.96
CA VAL A 5 21.20 3.67 -27.96
C VAL A 5 22.67 3.29 -27.93
N ALA A 6 23.41 3.69 -26.89
CA ALA A 6 24.68 3.10 -26.50
C ALA A 6 25.23 3.74 -25.21
N ILE A 7 25.31 2.91 -24.17
CA ILE A 7 26.36 2.89 -23.15
C ILE A 7 26.26 3.98 -22.06
N PHE A 8 25.62 3.62 -20.96
CA PHE A 8 26.11 3.90 -19.60
C PHE A 8 25.72 2.73 -18.67
N ILE A 9 26.41 1.60 -18.84
CA ILE A 9 26.56 0.59 -17.78
C ILE A 9 27.97 0.78 -17.25
N ALA A 10 28.11 1.39 -16.07
CA ALA A 10 29.36 1.39 -15.31
C ALA A 10 29.13 1.79 -13.85
N LEU A 11 29.25 0.78 -12.98
CA LEU A 11 29.71 0.84 -11.59
C LEU A 11 28.81 1.50 -10.54
N VAL A 12 27.90 0.68 -9.97
CA VAL A 12 27.59 0.74 -8.53
C VAL A 12 28.30 -0.45 -7.87
N PRO A 13 29.03 -0.25 -6.75
CA PRO A 13 29.90 -1.28 -6.20
C PRO A 13 29.14 -2.49 -5.68
N THR A 14 29.64 -3.65 -6.08
CA THR A 14 29.48 -4.99 -5.52
C THR A 14 29.50 -4.98 -3.99
N ALA A 15 28.33 -4.89 -3.36
CA ALA A 15 28.18 -5.16 -1.93
C ALA A 15 26.74 -5.55 -1.52
N ILE A 16 25.95 -6.16 -2.40
CA ILE A 16 24.76 -6.96 -2.03
C ILE A 16 24.69 -8.17 -2.96
N THR A 17 25.75 -8.98 -2.97
CA THR A 17 25.72 -10.33 -3.58
C THR A 17 25.56 -11.35 -2.47
N GLY A 18 24.37 -11.36 -1.89
CA GLY A 18 23.78 -12.53 -1.21
C GLY A 18 22.66 -13.14 -2.05
N THR A 19 22.50 -12.68 -3.30
CA THR A 19 21.51 -13.20 -4.25
C THR A 19 22.03 -14.54 -4.76
N LEU A 20 21.50 -15.62 -4.19
CA LEU A 20 21.54 -16.95 -4.76
C LEU A 20 20.96 -16.86 -6.17
N MET A 21 21.82 -16.64 -7.15
CA MET A 21 21.54 -16.97 -8.54
C MET A 21 21.12 -18.44 -8.53
N LEU A 22 19.85 -18.71 -8.85
CA LEU A 22 19.45 -20.00 -9.39
C LEU A 22 20.21 -20.16 -10.69
N GLU A 23 21.47 -20.59 -10.59
CA GLU A 23 22.30 -20.91 -11.75
C GLU A 23 21.51 -21.83 -12.66
N ASN A 24 21.74 -21.68 -13.95
CA ASN A 24 21.06 -22.38 -15.02
C ASN A 24 21.39 -23.89 -14.96
N ARG A 25 20.76 -24.61 -14.02
CA ARG A 25 20.93 -26.04 -13.75
C ARG A 25 20.14 -26.92 -14.73
N SER A 26 19.60 -26.33 -15.79
CA SER A 26 19.06 -27.05 -16.95
C SER A 26 20.09 -28.02 -17.56
N ALA A 27 21.38 -27.81 -17.34
CA ALA A 27 22.45 -28.72 -17.73
C ALA A 27 22.63 -29.97 -16.82
N LEU A 28 22.04 -30.02 -15.62
CA LEU A 28 22.20 -31.12 -14.65
C LEU A 28 21.11 -32.22 -14.76
N ALA A 29 19.98 -31.94 -15.42
CA ALA A 29 18.95 -32.94 -15.69
C ALA A 29 19.24 -33.73 -16.99
N GLN A 30 20.36 -34.46 -17.05
CA GLN A 30 20.61 -35.42 -18.14
C GLN A 30 20.02 -36.80 -17.85
N ALA A 31 19.59 -37.07 -16.61
CA ALA A 31 18.95 -38.32 -16.24
C ALA A 31 17.44 -38.25 -16.55
N SER A 32 16.92 -39.30 -17.19
CA SER A 32 15.47 -39.47 -17.32
C SER A 32 14.81 -39.52 -15.94
N PRO A 33 13.65 -38.87 -15.75
CA PRO A 33 12.93 -38.92 -14.49
C PRO A 33 12.58 -40.37 -14.14
N LEU A 34 12.69 -40.71 -12.85
CA LEU A 34 12.20 -41.99 -12.30
C LEU A 34 10.67 -41.98 -12.21
N LEU A 35 10.08 -40.79 -12.08
CA LEU A 35 8.65 -40.53 -12.06
C LEU A 35 8.40 -39.13 -12.61
N GLN A 36 7.42 -38.98 -13.48
CA GLN A 36 6.85 -37.70 -13.87
C GLN A 36 5.36 -37.90 -14.12
N VAL A 37 4.53 -37.29 -13.29
CA VAL A 37 3.07 -37.48 -13.31
C VAL A 37 2.36 -36.16 -13.09
N GLU A 38 1.29 -35.96 -13.84
CA GLU A 38 0.29 -34.94 -13.59
C GLU A 38 -0.87 -35.59 -12.82
N GLY A 39 -1.35 -34.91 -11.79
CA GLY A 39 -2.45 -35.37 -10.93
C GLY A 39 -3.41 -34.25 -10.60
N MET A 40 -4.52 -34.60 -9.95
CA MET A 40 -5.52 -33.64 -9.49
C MET A 40 -6.10 -34.12 -8.17
N ILE A 41 -6.06 -33.27 -7.15
CA ILE A 41 -6.72 -33.54 -5.87
C ILE A 41 -8.21 -33.25 -6.04
N GLU A 42 -9.06 -34.27 -5.91
CA GLU A 42 -10.50 -34.21 -6.14
C GLU A 42 -11.34 -34.84 -5.01
N ASP A 43 -12.66 -34.64 -5.07
CA ASP A 43 -13.60 -35.28 -4.16
C ASP A 43 -13.65 -36.80 -4.42
N GLY A 44 -13.32 -37.59 -3.40
CA GLY A 44 -13.32 -39.06 -3.48
C GLY A 44 -11.93 -39.70 -3.42
N ASP A 45 -10.88 -38.87 -3.42
CA ASP A 45 -9.51 -39.29 -3.15
C ASP A 45 -9.36 -39.90 -1.76
N ARG A 46 -8.27 -40.65 -1.57
CA ARG A 46 -7.97 -41.27 -0.28
C ARG A 46 -7.71 -40.19 0.76
N VAL A 47 -8.14 -40.42 1.99
CA VAL A 47 -7.92 -39.48 3.11
C VAL A 47 -6.73 -39.95 3.93
N LEU A 48 -5.80 -39.05 4.23
CA LEU A 48 -4.67 -39.33 5.11
C LEU A 48 -5.21 -39.70 6.51
N PRO A 49 -4.84 -40.87 7.06
CA PRO A 49 -5.28 -41.29 8.38
C PRO A 49 -4.92 -40.24 9.44
N ASP A 50 -5.86 -39.99 10.38
CA ASP A 50 -5.70 -39.06 11.50
C ASP A 50 -5.42 -37.58 11.11
N SER A 51 -5.69 -37.18 9.86
CA SER A 51 -5.63 -35.78 9.43
C SER A 51 -6.83 -34.98 9.94
N SER A 52 -6.58 -33.77 10.45
CA SER A 52 -7.62 -32.81 10.85
C SER A 52 -7.20 -31.39 10.44
N PRO A 53 -7.89 -30.73 9.48
CA PRO A 53 -9.05 -31.23 8.73
C PRO A 53 -8.69 -32.42 7.82
N GLU A 54 -9.69 -33.08 7.23
CA GLU A 54 -9.48 -34.19 6.31
C GLU A 54 -8.59 -33.73 5.14
N VAL A 55 -7.46 -34.40 4.96
CA VAL A 55 -6.51 -34.15 3.88
C VAL A 55 -6.57 -35.30 2.90
N THR A 56 -6.98 -35.03 1.66
CA THR A 56 -6.97 -36.03 0.59
C THR A 56 -5.63 -36.11 -0.12
N TYR A 57 -5.32 -37.27 -0.69
CA TYR A 57 -4.02 -37.51 -1.29
C TYR A 57 -4.06 -38.57 -2.39
N ASP A 58 -3.07 -38.47 -3.26
CA ASP A 58 -2.74 -39.41 -4.32
C ASP A 58 -1.42 -40.14 -4.03
N GLU A 59 -1.32 -41.38 -4.53
CA GLU A 59 -0.14 -42.23 -4.34
C GLU A 59 0.53 -42.56 -5.67
N TYR A 60 1.84 -42.34 -5.73
CA TYR A 60 2.68 -42.74 -6.85
C TYR A 60 3.87 -43.55 -6.35
N THR A 61 4.43 -44.39 -7.22
CA THR A 61 5.58 -45.23 -6.85
C THR A 61 6.71 -45.12 -7.86
N PHE A 62 7.94 -45.26 -7.38
CA PHE A 62 9.14 -45.36 -8.24
C PHE A 62 10.14 -46.36 -7.66
N GLU A 63 11.00 -46.92 -8.52
CA GLU A 63 12.07 -47.81 -8.10
C GLU A 63 13.34 -47.01 -7.75
N GLY A 64 13.86 -47.24 -6.54
CA GLY A 64 15.05 -46.57 -6.02
C GLY A 64 16.15 -47.54 -5.63
N GLN A 65 17.40 -47.07 -5.68
CA GLN A 65 18.58 -47.81 -5.23
C GLN A 65 19.18 -47.18 -3.97
N ALA A 66 19.67 -48.00 -3.06
CA ALA A 66 20.37 -47.56 -1.86
C ALA A 66 21.60 -46.73 -2.24
N GLY A 67 21.75 -45.54 -1.64
CA GLY A 67 22.82 -44.59 -1.97
C GLY A 67 22.50 -43.65 -3.13
N GLN A 68 21.41 -43.87 -3.87
CA GLN A 68 20.97 -42.98 -4.93
C GLN A 68 20.40 -41.70 -4.33
N VAL A 69 20.84 -40.55 -4.84
CA VAL A 69 20.27 -39.25 -4.44
C VAL A 69 19.19 -38.87 -5.46
N VAL A 70 18.01 -38.52 -4.96
CA VAL A 70 16.87 -38.11 -5.78
C VAL A 70 16.35 -36.76 -5.32
N SER A 71 15.97 -35.92 -6.28
CA SER A 71 15.13 -34.77 -6.05
C SER A 71 13.68 -35.14 -6.33
N ILE A 72 12.80 -34.82 -5.40
CA ILE A 72 11.37 -35.04 -5.48
C ILE A 72 10.70 -33.69 -5.32
N VAL A 73 9.94 -33.25 -6.32
CA VAL A 73 9.20 -31.99 -6.28
C VAL A 73 7.73 -32.22 -6.58
N MET A 74 6.88 -31.45 -5.91
CA MET A 74 5.45 -31.34 -6.19
C MET A 74 5.11 -29.87 -6.41
N GLU A 75 4.57 -29.59 -7.59
CA GLU A 75 4.30 -28.23 -8.07
C GLU A 75 2.79 -28.05 -8.30
N SER A 76 2.17 -27.07 -7.63
CA SER A 76 0.79 -26.66 -7.90
C SER A 76 0.66 -25.14 -7.93
N LEU A 77 -0.28 -24.65 -8.74
CA LEU A 77 -0.65 -23.23 -8.77
C LEU A 77 -1.88 -22.94 -7.93
N GLU A 78 -2.60 -23.98 -7.53
CA GLU A 78 -3.96 -23.87 -7.01
C GLU A 78 -3.99 -23.95 -5.49
N PHE A 79 -3.07 -24.72 -4.90
CA PHE A 79 -3.02 -24.96 -3.46
C PHE A 79 -1.57 -25.02 -2.93
N ASP A 80 -1.47 -25.01 -1.61
CA ASP A 80 -0.23 -25.23 -0.87
C ASP A 80 0.07 -26.73 -0.80
N THR A 81 1.10 -27.19 -1.50
CA THR A 81 1.35 -28.62 -1.67
C THR A 81 1.92 -29.25 -0.40
N TYR A 82 1.66 -30.54 -0.22
CA TYR A 82 2.28 -31.35 0.82
C TYR A 82 2.79 -32.64 0.16
N LEU A 83 4.09 -32.87 0.30
CA LEU A 83 4.75 -34.06 -0.21
C LEU A 83 5.27 -34.92 0.93
N GLN A 84 4.99 -36.22 0.85
CA GLN A 84 5.55 -37.22 1.76
C GLN A 84 6.16 -38.38 0.97
N LEU A 85 7.36 -38.82 1.36
CA LEU A 85 8.05 -39.98 0.80
C LEU A 85 8.07 -41.13 1.81
N ARG A 86 7.65 -42.32 1.38
CA ARG A 86 7.73 -43.56 2.15
C ARG A 86 8.74 -44.54 1.55
N SER A 87 9.53 -45.18 2.40
CA SER A 87 10.46 -46.25 2.04
C SER A 87 9.74 -47.52 1.57
N PRO A 88 10.45 -48.50 0.97
CA PRO A 88 9.92 -49.83 0.70
C PRO A 88 9.36 -50.56 1.93
N SER A 89 9.90 -50.27 3.12
CA SER A 89 9.36 -50.78 4.40
C SER A 89 8.08 -50.07 4.89
N GLY A 90 7.66 -49.00 4.21
CA GLY A 90 6.49 -48.19 4.55
C GLY A 90 6.74 -47.07 5.55
N GLU A 91 7.99 -46.85 5.96
CA GLU A 91 8.38 -45.77 6.87
C GLU A 91 8.41 -44.41 6.15
N VAL A 92 7.96 -43.36 6.83
CA VAL A 92 8.05 -41.99 6.33
C VAL A 92 9.48 -41.49 6.48
N ILE A 93 10.19 -41.31 5.37
CA ILE A 93 11.61 -40.93 5.38
C ILE A 93 11.87 -39.48 4.98
N ALA A 94 10.86 -38.82 4.39
CA ALA A 94 10.91 -37.41 4.07
C ALA A 94 9.50 -36.83 3.97
N GLN A 95 9.35 -35.58 4.34
CA GLN A 95 8.14 -34.79 4.11
C GLN A 95 8.50 -33.31 3.97
N ASN A 96 7.77 -32.60 3.13
CA ASN A 96 7.91 -31.15 2.97
C ASN A 96 6.55 -30.57 2.60
N ASP A 97 6.19 -29.46 3.24
CA ASP A 97 4.96 -28.70 3.03
C ASP A 97 5.25 -27.30 2.44
N ASN A 98 6.46 -26.76 2.66
CA ASN A 98 6.87 -25.46 2.13
C ASN A 98 8.37 -25.44 1.89
N TYR A 99 8.81 -25.52 0.64
CA TYR A 99 10.23 -25.36 0.32
C TYR A 99 10.66 -23.90 0.52
N ARG A 100 11.52 -23.63 1.52
CA ARG A 100 11.98 -22.29 1.96
C ARG A 100 10.91 -21.39 2.64
N GLY A 101 9.86 -21.97 3.22
CA GLY A 101 8.96 -21.30 4.16
C GLY A 101 7.64 -20.77 3.55
N PHE A 102 6.83 -20.09 4.38
CA PHE A 102 5.40 -19.78 4.14
C PHE A 102 5.04 -19.09 2.81
N LEU A 103 6.01 -18.44 2.15
CA LEU A 103 5.76 -17.76 0.89
C LEU A 103 5.80 -18.71 -0.32
N PHE A 104 6.24 -19.95 -0.12
CA PHE A 104 6.49 -20.90 -1.18
C PHE A 104 5.70 -22.19 -1.00
N ARG A 105 4.65 -22.29 -1.82
CA ARG A 105 3.60 -23.29 -1.71
C ARG A 105 3.90 -24.61 -2.40
N ASN A 106 5.11 -24.76 -2.95
CA ASN A 106 5.53 -26.00 -3.60
C ASN A 106 6.46 -26.77 -2.67
N SER A 107 6.34 -28.09 -2.73
CA SER A 107 7.06 -29.01 -1.88
C SER A 107 8.24 -29.59 -2.64
N GLY A 108 9.39 -29.68 -1.98
CA GLY A 108 10.60 -30.18 -2.59
C GLY A 108 11.52 -30.83 -1.56
N VAL A 109 12.02 -32.03 -1.88
CA VAL A 109 12.98 -32.78 -1.06
C VAL A 109 14.12 -33.27 -1.92
N VAL A 110 15.34 -33.19 -1.39
CA VAL A 110 16.50 -33.94 -1.89
C VAL A 110 16.90 -34.95 -0.82
N ILE A 111 16.96 -36.23 -1.18
CA ILE A 111 17.22 -37.30 -0.22
C ILE A 111 18.11 -38.38 -0.81
N ASN A 112 18.99 -38.92 0.05
CA ASN A 112 19.74 -40.14 -0.22
C ASN A 112 18.89 -41.35 0.19
N LEU A 113 18.55 -42.20 -0.77
CA LEU A 113 17.69 -43.35 -0.56
C LEU A 113 18.40 -44.42 0.31
N PRO A 114 17.82 -44.85 1.44
CA PRO A 114 18.49 -45.74 2.38
C PRO A 114 18.55 -47.21 1.93
N GLU A 115 17.60 -47.65 1.11
CA GLU A 115 17.46 -49.06 0.71
C GLU A 115 17.02 -49.23 -0.75
N ASN A 116 17.19 -50.44 -1.31
CA ASN A 116 16.68 -50.77 -2.64
C ASN A 116 15.19 -51.10 -2.56
N GLY A 117 14.42 -50.67 -3.56
CA GLY A 117 13.04 -51.15 -3.76
C GLY A 117 12.08 -50.05 -4.21
N THR A 118 10.79 -50.34 -4.08
CA THR A 118 9.70 -49.46 -4.47
C THR A 118 9.42 -48.42 -3.39
N TYR A 119 9.65 -47.15 -3.69
CA TYR A 119 9.29 -46.02 -2.83
C TYR A 119 7.90 -45.51 -3.19
N THR A 120 7.19 -44.94 -2.20
CA THR A 120 5.86 -44.34 -2.42
C THR A 120 5.90 -42.83 -2.15
N VAL A 121 5.50 -42.03 -3.14
CA VAL A 121 5.27 -40.60 -3.04
C VAL A 121 3.79 -40.35 -2.77
N ILE A 122 3.52 -39.61 -1.71
CA ILE A 122 2.21 -39.12 -1.31
C ILE A 122 2.14 -37.66 -1.74
N ALA A 123 1.22 -37.35 -2.65
CA ALA A 123 0.95 -36.01 -3.14
C ALA A 123 -0.35 -35.48 -2.53
N SER A 124 -0.30 -34.34 -1.87
CA SER A 124 -1.41 -33.80 -1.10
C SER A 124 -1.27 -32.29 -0.89
N PHE A 125 -2.00 -31.71 0.07
CA PHE A 125 -2.02 -30.28 0.36
C PHE A 125 -1.88 -29.96 1.85
N THR A 126 -1.44 -28.74 2.14
CA THR A 126 -1.42 -28.17 3.48
C THR A 126 -2.73 -27.46 3.77
N ALA A 127 -3.46 -27.96 4.78
CA ALA A 127 -4.69 -27.33 5.23
C ALA A 127 -4.42 -26.07 6.07
N ALA A 128 -3.99 -24.98 5.43
CA ALA A 128 -3.81 -23.70 6.10
C ALA A 128 -5.17 -23.01 6.38
N VAL A 129 -5.32 -22.47 7.59
CA VAL A 129 -6.52 -21.71 8.01
C VAL A 129 -6.75 -20.52 7.07
N GLY A 130 -7.90 -20.52 6.37
CA GLY A 130 -8.32 -19.41 5.51
C GLY A 130 -8.30 -19.69 4.00
N MET A 131 -7.83 -20.86 3.55
CA MET A 131 -8.06 -21.31 2.18
C MET A 131 -9.37 -22.10 2.10
N VAL A 132 -10.26 -21.66 1.20
CA VAL A 132 -11.63 -22.18 1.07
C VAL A 132 -11.69 -23.41 0.15
N ASP A 133 -10.59 -23.72 -0.54
CA ASP A 133 -10.48 -24.88 -1.42
C ASP A 133 -9.00 -25.30 -1.57
N ASN A 134 -8.66 -26.54 -1.23
CA ASN A 134 -7.30 -27.11 -1.37
C ASN A 134 -7.23 -28.19 -2.45
N ARG A 135 -8.15 -28.13 -3.41
CA ARG A 135 -8.23 -29.01 -4.58
C ARG A 135 -7.57 -28.34 -5.78
N GLY A 136 -7.20 -29.16 -6.77
CA GLY A 136 -6.62 -28.66 -8.00
C GLY A 136 -5.58 -29.59 -8.61
N SER A 137 -5.08 -29.21 -9.77
CA SER A 137 -4.05 -29.97 -10.47
C SER A 137 -2.65 -29.70 -9.91
N TYR A 138 -1.76 -30.66 -10.10
CA TYR A 138 -0.35 -30.57 -9.75
C TYR A 138 0.51 -31.49 -10.63
N GLU A 139 1.82 -31.28 -10.57
CA GLU A 139 2.82 -32.17 -11.16
C GLU A 139 3.74 -32.70 -10.06
N VAL A 140 4.06 -34.00 -10.09
CA VAL A 140 5.12 -34.62 -9.29
C VAL A 140 6.23 -35.11 -10.20
N SER A 141 7.46 -34.74 -9.89
CA SER A 141 8.64 -35.28 -10.56
C SER A 141 9.67 -35.84 -9.57
N VAL A 142 10.26 -36.97 -9.94
CA VAL A 142 11.37 -37.62 -9.23
C VAL A 142 12.52 -37.76 -10.21
N VAL A 143 13.62 -37.07 -9.94
CA VAL A 143 14.78 -37.01 -10.82
C VAL A 143 16.03 -37.43 -10.04
N PRO A 144 16.87 -38.33 -10.57
CA PRO A 144 18.18 -38.62 -9.98
C PRO A 144 19.08 -37.38 -10.04
N VAL A 145 19.76 -37.06 -8.94
CA VAL A 145 20.64 -35.89 -8.83
C VAL A 145 22.03 -36.28 -8.32
N SER A 146 22.99 -35.36 -8.45
CA SER A 146 24.32 -35.56 -7.87
C SER A 146 24.26 -35.53 -6.35
N SER A 147 25.16 -36.24 -5.67
CA SER A 147 25.29 -36.16 -4.21
C SER A 147 25.73 -34.79 -3.69
N GLU A 148 26.20 -33.91 -4.58
CA GLU A 148 26.54 -32.52 -4.28
C GLU A 148 25.30 -31.58 -4.38
N ASP A 149 24.20 -32.04 -4.96
CA ASP A 149 22.96 -31.28 -5.06
C ASP A 149 22.22 -31.33 -3.73
N SER A 150 21.98 -30.15 -3.15
CA SER A 150 21.25 -29.98 -1.89
C SER A 150 19.87 -29.35 -2.06
N GLU A 151 19.57 -28.83 -3.26
CA GLU A 151 18.33 -28.10 -3.54
C GLU A 151 17.44 -28.86 -4.52
N PRO A 152 16.10 -28.87 -4.33
CA PRO A 152 15.17 -29.53 -5.24
C PRO A 152 15.19 -28.93 -6.65
N LEU A 153 15.00 -29.80 -7.66
CA LEU A 153 14.99 -29.44 -9.07
C LEU A 153 13.58 -29.13 -9.57
N PHE A 154 13.12 -27.91 -9.32
CA PHE A 154 11.84 -27.41 -9.86
C PHE A 154 11.90 -27.16 -11.37
N SER A 155 10.73 -27.22 -12.02
CA SER A 155 10.55 -26.83 -13.42
C SER A 155 11.11 -25.43 -13.72
N GLU A 156 11.52 -25.18 -14.97
CA GLU A 156 12.00 -23.85 -15.37
C GLU A 156 10.96 -22.76 -15.09
N ARG A 157 9.68 -23.06 -15.34
CA ARG A 157 8.56 -22.17 -15.05
C ARG A 157 8.48 -21.81 -13.55
N THR A 158 8.56 -22.79 -12.66
CA THR A 158 8.51 -22.55 -11.21
C THR A 158 9.76 -21.84 -10.70
N ARG A 159 10.94 -22.14 -11.25
CA ARG A 159 12.17 -21.38 -10.93
C ARG A 159 12.04 -19.91 -11.35
N ARG A 160 11.50 -19.63 -12.54
CA ARG A 160 11.24 -18.25 -12.99
C ARG A 160 10.21 -17.56 -12.09
N ARG A 161 9.12 -18.25 -11.71
CA ARG A 161 8.14 -17.68 -10.77
C ARG A 161 8.76 -17.37 -9.40
N LEU A 162 9.58 -18.28 -8.87
CA LEU A 162 10.29 -18.07 -7.61
C LEU A 162 11.17 -16.82 -7.70
N GLN A 163 11.95 -16.71 -8.77
CA GLN A 163 12.79 -15.54 -9.02
C GLN A 163 11.96 -14.24 -9.05
N ALA A 164 10.83 -14.22 -9.77
CA ALA A 164 9.94 -13.06 -9.83
C ALA A 164 9.39 -12.67 -8.44
N PHE A 165 9.01 -13.69 -7.66
CA PHE A 165 8.49 -13.50 -6.31
C PHE A 165 9.56 -12.92 -5.36
N GLU A 166 10.77 -13.48 -5.37
CA GLU A 166 11.89 -12.99 -4.56
C GLU A 166 12.26 -11.55 -4.91
N LEU A 167 12.33 -11.23 -6.21
CA LEU A 167 12.58 -9.87 -6.69
C LEU A 167 11.51 -8.90 -6.21
N LYS A 168 10.22 -9.27 -6.34
CA LYS A 168 9.11 -8.46 -5.86
C LYS A 168 9.18 -8.23 -4.36
N TYR A 169 9.40 -9.29 -3.57
CA TYR A 169 9.50 -9.21 -2.12
C TYR A 169 10.66 -8.29 -1.70
N GLN A 170 11.83 -8.45 -2.30
CA GLN A 170 12.97 -7.56 -2.05
C GLN A 170 12.66 -6.11 -2.46
N GLY A 171 11.95 -5.91 -3.57
CA GLY A 171 11.48 -4.58 -4.00
C GLY A 171 10.55 -3.93 -2.97
N GLU A 172 9.59 -4.66 -2.42
CA GLU A 172 8.71 -4.19 -1.34
C GLU A 172 9.50 -3.84 -0.07
N GLN A 173 10.49 -4.65 0.31
CA GLN A 173 11.37 -4.35 1.45
C GLN A 173 12.24 -3.11 1.24
N LEU A 174 12.66 -2.83 0.01
CA LEU A 174 13.39 -1.61 -0.33
C LEU A 174 12.46 -0.39 -0.32
N TYR A 175 11.21 -0.55 -0.77
CA TYR A 175 10.18 0.48 -0.68
C TYR A 175 9.93 0.89 0.77
N ASP A 176 9.77 -0.08 1.68
CA ASP A 176 9.58 0.17 3.11
C ASP A 176 10.76 0.92 3.76
N LYS A 177 11.96 0.80 3.17
CA LYS A 177 13.18 1.52 3.58
C LYS A 177 13.34 2.89 2.89
N GLY A 178 12.41 3.29 2.04
CA GLY A 178 12.47 4.51 1.24
C GLY A 178 13.45 4.47 0.06
N GLN A 179 13.97 3.30 -0.30
CA GLN A 179 14.91 3.12 -1.41
C GLN A 179 14.15 2.93 -2.74
N LEU A 180 13.46 3.99 -3.16
CA LEU A 180 12.44 3.95 -4.22
C LEU A 180 12.96 3.48 -5.59
N LEU A 181 14.15 3.94 -6.02
CA LEU A 181 14.71 3.57 -7.33
C LEU A 181 15.20 2.12 -7.36
N ASP A 182 15.82 1.65 -6.28
CA ASP A 182 16.28 0.25 -6.18
C ASP A 182 15.09 -0.70 -6.09
N ALA A 183 14.04 -0.31 -5.34
CA ALA A 183 12.78 -1.02 -5.30
C ALA A 183 12.17 -1.18 -6.69
N LEU A 184 12.11 -0.07 -7.46
CA LEU A 184 11.56 -0.07 -8.80
C LEU A 184 12.33 -1.01 -9.75
N LEU A 185 13.67 -1.02 -9.67
CA LEU A 185 14.51 -1.89 -10.50
C LEU A 185 14.21 -3.38 -10.27
N LEU A 186 13.97 -3.80 -9.02
CA LEU A 186 13.62 -5.19 -8.73
C LEU A 186 12.19 -5.53 -9.16
N LEU A 187 11.25 -4.60 -8.98
CA LEU A 187 9.86 -4.77 -9.40
C LEU A 187 9.72 -4.83 -10.92
N GLU A 188 10.50 -4.05 -11.68
CA GLU A 188 10.55 -4.13 -13.14
C GLU A 188 11.02 -5.50 -13.62
N GLN A 189 12.07 -6.06 -13.00
CA GLN A 189 12.53 -7.42 -13.30
C GLN A 189 11.48 -8.48 -12.95
N ALA A 190 10.83 -8.36 -11.78
CA ALA A 190 9.74 -9.25 -11.40
C ALA A 190 8.57 -9.19 -12.41
N LEU A 191 8.19 -7.98 -12.83
CA LEU A 191 7.12 -7.75 -13.80
C LEU A 191 7.43 -8.36 -15.16
N GLU A 192 8.68 -8.22 -15.64
CA GLU A 192 9.12 -8.83 -16.90
C GLU A 192 8.96 -10.35 -16.88
N ILE A 193 9.36 -10.98 -15.76
CA ILE A 193 9.21 -12.43 -15.60
C ILE A 193 7.73 -12.84 -15.57
N TYR A 194 6.88 -12.14 -14.82
CA TYR A 194 5.44 -12.46 -14.80
C TYR A 194 4.80 -12.33 -16.19
N ARG A 195 5.17 -11.30 -16.96
CA ARG A 195 4.71 -11.13 -18.35
C ARG A 195 5.20 -12.25 -19.26
N GLU A 196 6.47 -12.63 -19.15
CA GLU A 196 7.04 -13.76 -19.90
C GLU A 196 6.24 -15.04 -19.63
N LEU A 197 6.00 -15.36 -18.36
CA LEU A 197 5.23 -16.53 -17.92
C LEU A 197 3.80 -16.54 -18.49
N ASN A 198 3.17 -15.36 -18.61
CA ASN A 198 1.84 -15.21 -19.21
C ASN A 198 1.87 -15.38 -20.73
N THR A 199 2.93 -14.96 -21.43
CA THR A 199 3.02 -15.08 -22.91
C THR A 199 3.30 -16.49 -23.42
N GLN A 200 3.89 -17.36 -22.61
CA GLN A 200 4.25 -18.72 -23.02
C GLN A 200 3.06 -19.71 -23.02
N GLN A 201 1.83 -19.24 -22.81
CA GLN A 201 0.64 -20.11 -22.71
C GLN A 201 -0.07 -20.38 -24.06
N ALA A 202 -0.27 -21.67 -24.35
CA ALA A 202 -1.43 -22.19 -25.09
C ALA A 202 -2.63 -22.33 -24.12
N PRO A 203 -3.89 -22.41 -24.58
CA PRO A 203 -5.06 -22.42 -23.69
C PRO A 203 -5.14 -23.75 -22.94
N VAL A 204 -4.47 -23.83 -21.79
CA VAL A 204 -4.51 -24.95 -20.86
C VAL A 204 -4.92 -24.37 -19.51
N ASP A 205 -6.21 -24.58 -19.20
CA ASP A 205 -6.96 -24.25 -17.99
C ASP A 205 -6.91 -22.83 -17.39
N VAL A 206 -8.11 -22.29 -17.19
CA VAL A 206 -8.43 -20.94 -16.69
C VAL A 206 -7.81 -20.64 -15.33
N TRP A 207 -7.44 -21.65 -14.54
CA TRP A 207 -6.96 -21.49 -13.17
C TRP A 207 -5.47 -21.21 -13.07
N HIS A 208 -4.65 -21.85 -13.90
CA HIS A 208 -3.20 -21.65 -13.93
C HIS A 208 -2.80 -20.23 -14.37
N ASP A 209 -3.59 -19.62 -15.26
CA ASP A 209 -3.44 -18.22 -15.74
C ASP A 209 -3.70 -17.17 -14.63
N ARG A 210 -4.50 -17.50 -13.60
CA ARG A 210 -4.89 -16.50 -12.59
C ARG A 210 -3.74 -16.12 -11.66
N GLY A 211 -2.92 -17.07 -11.22
CA GLY A 211 -1.89 -16.82 -10.21
C GLY A 211 -0.82 -15.82 -10.67
N ASP A 212 -0.29 -16.03 -11.87
CA ASP A 212 0.75 -15.17 -12.45
C ASP A 212 0.22 -13.77 -12.78
N ARG A 213 -0.99 -13.68 -13.36
CA ARG A 213 -1.68 -12.39 -13.58
C ARG A 213 -2.05 -11.66 -12.28
N ILE A 214 -2.40 -12.39 -11.22
CA ILE A 214 -2.60 -11.80 -9.88
C ILE A 214 -1.30 -11.19 -9.37
N ASN A 215 -0.16 -11.84 -9.58
CA ASN A 215 1.13 -11.32 -9.14
C ASN A 215 1.61 -10.16 -10.01
N GLU A 216 1.42 -10.23 -11.32
CA GLU A 216 1.67 -9.14 -12.28
C GLU A 216 0.97 -7.85 -11.83
N SER A 217 -0.35 -7.92 -11.62
CA SER A 217 -1.12 -6.77 -11.14
C SER A 217 -0.70 -6.30 -9.75
N ARG A 218 -0.32 -7.17 -8.81
CA ARG A 218 0.23 -6.74 -7.51
C ARG A 218 1.55 -5.98 -7.66
N THR A 219 2.43 -6.44 -8.56
CA THR A 219 3.69 -5.74 -8.86
C THR A 219 3.41 -4.35 -9.42
N LEU A 220 2.47 -4.24 -10.37
CA LEU A 220 2.03 -2.96 -10.94
C LEU A 220 1.44 -2.02 -9.89
N LEU A 221 0.70 -2.54 -8.91
CA LEU A 221 0.16 -1.75 -7.79
C LEU A 221 1.29 -1.09 -6.97
N VAL A 222 2.31 -1.86 -6.58
CA VAL A 222 3.45 -1.36 -5.80
C VAL A 222 4.28 -0.37 -6.63
N MET A 223 4.52 -0.67 -7.90
CA MET A 223 5.18 0.28 -8.82
C MET A 223 4.40 1.58 -8.93
N GLY A 224 3.07 1.53 -8.99
CA GLY A 224 2.21 2.70 -8.97
C GLY A 224 2.40 3.58 -7.72
N TRP A 225 2.57 2.97 -6.54
CA TRP A 225 2.87 3.70 -5.31
C TRP A 225 4.24 4.38 -5.37
N ILE A 226 5.26 3.66 -5.83
CA ILE A 226 6.62 4.19 -5.97
C ILE A 226 6.65 5.34 -6.95
N TYR A 227 6.02 5.20 -8.13
CA TYR A 227 5.96 6.28 -9.11
C TYR A 227 5.21 7.51 -8.58
N ARG A 228 4.14 7.33 -7.80
CA ARG A 228 3.44 8.43 -7.12
C ARG A 228 4.38 9.14 -6.14
N ASP A 229 5.12 8.39 -5.33
CA ASP A 229 6.03 8.94 -4.32
C ASP A 229 7.26 9.62 -4.96
N LEU A 230 7.60 9.26 -6.20
CA LEU A 230 8.59 9.93 -7.06
C LEU A 230 7.99 11.08 -7.90
N GLU A 231 6.73 11.44 -7.70
CA GLU A 231 5.99 12.46 -8.48
C GLU A 231 5.93 12.18 -10.00
N ARG A 232 6.12 10.92 -10.39
CA ARG A 232 6.03 10.42 -11.78
C ARG A 232 4.59 10.00 -12.10
N TYR A 233 3.68 10.96 -12.06
CA TYR A 233 2.23 10.70 -12.09
C TYR A 233 1.75 9.95 -13.34
N GLU A 234 2.32 10.23 -14.52
CA GLU A 234 1.95 9.52 -15.76
C GLU A 234 2.29 8.02 -15.68
N GLN A 235 3.49 7.68 -15.19
CA GLN A 235 3.93 6.30 -15.02
C GLN A 235 3.13 5.60 -13.91
N ALA A 236 2.78 6.33 -12.84
CA ALA A 236 1.92 5.81 -11.78
C ALA A 236 0.53 5.45 -12.32
N LEU A 237 -0.10 6.35 -13.09
CA LEU A 237 -1.40 6.09 -13.71
C LEU A 237 -1.33 4.92 -14.69
N GLN A 238 -0.29 4.85 -15.52
CA GLN A 238 -0.12 3.74 -16.47
C GLN A 238 -0.05 2.40 -15.75
N ALA A 239 0.82 2.27 -14.73
CA ALA A 239 0.96 1.03 -13.98
C ALA A 239 -0.33 0.65 -13.24
N LEU A 240 -0.99 1.63 -12.61
CA LEU A 240 -2.23 1.39 -11.87
C LEU A 240 -3.41 1.02 -12.79
N GLN A 241 -3.51 1.65 -13.97
CA GLN A 241 -4.56 1.33 -14.96
C GLN A 241 -4.35 -0.06 -15.55
N GLU A 242 -3.12 -0.41 -15.92
CA GLU A 242 -2.80 -1.76 -16.41
C GLU A 242 -3.11 -2.83 -15.36
N GLY A 243 -2.73 -2.59 -14.10
CA GLY A 243 -3.02 -3.50 -13.00
C GLY A 243 -4.53 -3.63 -12.73
N LEU A 244 -5.29 -2.54 -12.85
CA LEU A 244 -6.75 -2.51 -12.74
C LEU A 244 -7.42 -3.31 -13.86
N GLU A 245 -6.99 -3.16 -15.10
CA GLU A 245 -7.51 -3.92 -16.25
C GLU A 245 -7.31 -5.42 -16.06
N ILE A 246 -6.14 -5.84 -15.55
CA ILE A 246 -5.89 -7.24 -15.21
C ILE A 246 -6.88 -7.73 -14.14
N ARG A 247 -7.13 -6.93 -13.09
CA ARG A 247 -8.10 -7.29 -12.04
C ARG A 247 -9.52 -7.42 -12.55
N GLN A 248 -9.96 -6.48 -13.37
CA GLN A 248 -11.30 -6.50 -13.95
C GLN A 248 -11.48 -7.71 -14.87
N ALA A 249 -10.48 -8.02 -15.70
CA ALA A 249 -10.51 -9.22 -16.54
C ALA A 249 -10.62 -10.52 -15.71
N LEU A 250 -9.94 -10.59 -14.56
CA LEU A 250 -10.02 -11.74 -13.66
C LEU A 250 -11.38 -11.85 -12.93
N ASN A 251 -12.07 -10.73 -12.68
CA ASN A 251 -13.40 -10.68 -12.07
C ASN A 251 -14.51 -11.26 -12.97
N HIS A 252 -14.37 -11.19 -14.29
CA HIS A 252 -15.39 -11.65 -15.25
C HIS A 252 -15.32 -13.16 -15.57
N GLY A 253 -14.33 -13.89 -15.06
CA GLY A 253 -14.23 -15.34 -15.24
C GLY A 253 -14.99 -16.10 -14.15
N ASN A 254 -16.02 -16.87 -14.54
CA ASN A 254 -17.02 -17.68 -13.79
C ASN A 254 -16.58 -18.50 -12.54
N GLY A 255 -15.74 -18.00 -11.64
CA GLY A 255 -15.29 -18.70 -10.44
C GLY A 255 -15.48 -17.83 -9.21
N GLU A 256 -16.38 -18.26 -8.32
CA GLU A 256 -16.61 -17.67 -7.00
C GLU A 256 -15.29 -17.55 -6.23
N ARG A 257 -14.74 -16.33 -6.14
CA ARG A 257 -13.83 -15.96 -5.06
C ARG A 257 -13.77 -14.44 -4.93
N VAL A 258 -14.06 -13.97 -3.73
CA VAL A 258 -14.22 -12.56 -3.33
C VAL A 258 -12.90 -11.74 -3.41
N LEU A 259 -11.77 -12.34 -3.81
CA LEU A 259 -10.45 -11.68 -3.80
C LEU A 259 -10.24 -10.53 -4.81
N PRO A 260 -10.74 -10.56 -6.07
CA PRO A 260 -10.35 -9.52 -7.02
C PRO A 260 -11.17 -8.23 -6.89
N ARG A 261 -12.35 -8.24 -6.23
CA ARG A 261 -13.09 -7.02 -5.86
C ARG A 261 -12.36 -6.15 -4.84
N TYR A 262 -11.69 -6.77 -3.85
CA TYR A 262 -10.85 -6.03 -2.88
C TYR A 262 -9.75 -5.24 -3.58
N GLN A 263 -9.05 -5.90 -4.50
CA GLN A 263 -7.91 -5.27 -5.18
C GLN A 263 -8.34 -4.22 -6.19
N GLU A 264 -9.50 -4.38 -6.83
CA GLU A 264 -10.10 -3.33 -7.68
C GLU A 264 -10.32 -2.02 -6.90
N GLY A 265 -10.90 -2.10 -5.70
CA GLY A 265 -11.08 -0.95 -4.82
C GLY A 265 -9.76 -0.24 -4.47
N LEU A 266 -8.69 -1.03 -4.22
CA LEU A 266 -7.35 -0.46 -3.98
C LEU A 266 -6.82 0.28 -5.20
N PHE A 267 -6.87 -0.30 -6.40
CA PHE A 267 -6.41 0.39 -7.61
C PHE A 267 -7.14 1.71 -7.84
N LEU A 268 -8.46 1.71 -7.75
CA LEU A 268 -9.27 2.92 -7.92
C LEU A 268 -8.92 3.98 -6.87
N ARG A 269 -8.69 3.58 -5.61
CA ARG A 269 -8.19 4.49 -4.58
C ARG A 269 -6.86 5.12 -4.99
N TYR A 270 -5.87 4.32 -5.36
CA TYR A 270 -4.53 4.84 -5.66
C TYR A 270 -4.51 5.69 -6.94
N ILE A 271 -5.34 5.38 -7.92
CA ILE A 271 -5.56 6.25 -9.08
C ILE A 271 -6.13 7.60 -8.63
N GLY A 272 -7.12 7.58 -7.72
CA GLY A 272 -7.64 8.79 -7.10
C GLY A 272 -6.55 9.63 -6.42
N GLN A 273 -5.68 8.99 -5.65
CA GLN A 273 -4.54 9.64 -4.97
C GLN A 273 -3.52 10.25 -5.92
N VAL A 274 -3.27 9.60 -7.06
CA VAL A 274 -2.37 10.15 -8.08
C VAL A 274 -2.98 11.40 -8.71
N TYR A 275 -4.27 11.37 -9.03
CA TYR A 275 -4.96 12.55 -9.54
C TYR A 275 -4.97 13.71 -8.54
N ASP A 276 -5.24 13.42 -7.27
CA ASP A 276 -5.23 14.36 -6.15
C ASP A 276 -3.86 15.06 -6.03
N ARG A 277 -2.77 14.28 -5.96
CA ARG A 277 -1.39 14.82 -5.91
C ARG A 277 -0.98 15.58 -7.17
N SER A 278 -1.59 15.28 -8.32
CA SER A 278 -1.37 15.99 -9.58
C SER A 278 -2.29 17.21 -9.77
N ALA A 279 -3.05 17.62 -8.74
CA ALA A 279 -4.02 18.72 -8.76
C ALA A 279 -5.15 18.55 -9.82
N GLN A 280 -5.58 17.30 -10.04
CA GLN A 280 -6.68 16.93 -10.92
C GLN A 280 -7.90 16.47 -10.10
N ASP A 281 -8.45 17.39 -9.33
CA ASP A 281 -9.38 17.13 -8.22
C ASP A 281 -10.69 16.44 -8.65
N GLU A 282 -11.26 16.85 -9.79
CA GLU A 282 -12.48 16.23 -10.32
C GLU A 282 -12.26 14.75 -10.67
N ALA A 283 -11.09 14.44 -11.24
CA ALA A 283 -10.72 13.07 -11.56
C ALA A 283 -10.48 12.26 -10.27
N ALA A 284 -9.81 12.84 -9.28
CA ALA A 284 -9.58 12.22 -7.98
C ALA A 284 -10.90 11.82 -7.31
N VAL A 285 -11.84 12.76 -7.17
CA VAL A 285 -13.16 12.53 -6.59
C VAL A 285 -13.96 11.48 -7.37
N ARG A 286 -13.88 11.48 -8.70
CA ARG A 286 -14.53 10.46 -9.54
C ARG A 286 -14.02 9.05 -9.21
N PHE A 287 -12.71 8.87 -9.08
CA PHE A 287 -12.11 7.56 -8.77
C PHE A 287 -12.34 7.14 -7.32
N TYR A 288 -12.25 8.07 -6.37
CA TYR A 288 -12.61 7.81 -4.97
C TYR A 288 -14.07 7.35 -4.81
N ARG A 289 -15.01 7.98 -5.51
CA ARG A 289 -16.43 7.56 -5.52
C ARG A 289 -16.63 6.15 -6.09
N GLN A 290 -15.81 5.72 -7.05
CA GLN A 290 -15.84 4.34 -7.55
C GLN A 290 -15.23 3.34 -6.56
N ALA A 291 -14.19 3.75 -5.81
CA ALA A 291 -13.52 2.89 -4.84
C ALA A 291 -14.39 2.60 -3.60
N LEU A 292 -15.10 3.61 -3.06
CA LEU A 292 -15.88 3.50 -1.82
C LEU A 292 -16.83 2.28 -1.73
N PRO A 293 -17.72 2.01 -2.70
CA PRO A 293 -18.62 0.86 -2.61
C PRO A 293 -17.86 -0.47 -2.57
N LEU A 294 -16.74 -0.58 -3.30
CA LEU A 294 -15.92 -1.79 -3.31
C LEU A 294 -15.19 -1.98 -1.99
N LEU A 295 -14.63 -0.91 -1.42
CA LEU A 295 -13.96 -0.94 -0.10
C LEU A 295 -14.93 -1.34 1.02
N ARG A 296 -16.18 -0.86 0.95
CA ARG A 296 -17.27 -1.26 1.86
C ARG A 296 -17.65 -2.72 1.70
N GLU A 297 -17.77 -3.20 0.46
CA GLU A 297 -18.13 -4.59 0.18
C GLU A 297 -17.14 -5.59 0.80
N VAL A 298 -15.86 -5.22 0.81
CA VAL A 298 -14.76 -6.08 1.29
C VAL A 298 -14.37 -5.80 2.74
N ASN A 299 -15.12 -4.96 3.46
CA ASN A 299 -14.87 -4.53 4.84
C ASN A 299 -13.48 -3.91 5.06
N ASP A 300 -12.90 -3.26 4.04
CA ASP A 300 -11.66 -2.49 4.19
C ASP A 300 -11.98 -1.07 4.68
N HIS A 301 -12.42 -0.99 5.93
CA HIS A 301 -12.81 0.25 6.57
C HIS A 301 -11.64 1.21 6.78
N GLN A 302 -10.40 0.71 6.83
CA GLN A 302 -9.22 1.55 6.96
C GLN A 302 -8.95 2.33 5.68
N SER A 303 -9.07 1.66 4.52
CA SER A 303 -9.00 2.31 3.22
C SER A 303 -10.20 3.22 2.96
N GLU A 304 -11.41 2.81 3.37
CA GLU A 304 -12.61 3.64 3.30
C GLU A 304 -12.42 4.97 4.04
N LEU A 305 -11.93 4.91 5.29
CA LEU A 305 -11.63 6.07 6.11
C LEU A 305 -10.65 7.03 5.42
N SER A 306 -9.54 6.50 4.88
CA SER A 306 -8.54 7.29 4.18
C SER A 306 -9.09 7.98 2.93
N VAL A 307 -9.96 7.30 2.17
CA VAL A 307 -10.61 7.87 0.98
C VAL A 307 -11.58 8.98 1.36
N LEU A 308 -12.42 8.77 2.38
CA LEU A 308 -13.36 9.79 2.83
C LEU A 308 -12.63 11.04 3.35
N TRP A 309 -11.57 10.87 4.14
CA TRP A 309 -10.77 12.01 4.61
C TRP A 309 -10.15 12.82 3.45
N GLN A 310 -9.54 12.15 2.46
CA GLN A 310 -8.99 12.83 1.26
C GLN A 310 -10.07 13.52 0.44
N MET A 311 -11.23 12.87 0.24
CA MET A 311 -12.36 13.52 -0.44
C MET A 311 -12.80 14.77 0.30
N GLY A 312 -12.97 14.72 1.63
CA GLY A 312 -13.34 15.87 2.44
C GLY A 312 -12.38 17.04 2.24
N ALA A 313 -11.08 16.75 2.18
CA ALA A 313 -10.03 17.74 1.93
C ALA A 313 -10.20 18.42 0.56
N VAL A 314 -10.39 17.62 -0.50
CA VAL A 314 -10.61 18.14 -1.86
C VAL A 314 -11.87 19.02 -1.92
N TYR A 315 -12.95 18.64 -1.24
CA TYR A 315 -14.20 19.41 -1.25
C TYR A 315 -14.07 20.78 -0.58
N TRP A 316 -13.41 20.87 0.58
CA TRP A 316 -13.29 22.17 1.25
C TRP A 316 -12.19 23.04 0.63
N PHE A 317 -11.06 22.45 0.23
CA PHE A 317 -9.89 23.21 -0.23
C PHE A 317 -9.98 23.60 -1.70
N ASN A 318 -10.40 22.68 -2.57
CA ASN A 318 -10.33 22.90 -4.02
C ASN A 318 -11.68 23.32 -4.61
N PHE A 319 -12.79 22.79 -4.08
CA PHE A 319 -14.13 23.11 -4.58
C PHE A 319 -14.87 24.16 -3.75
N GLU A 320 -14.36 24.50 -2.56
CA GLU A 320 -15.02 25.42 -1.60
C GLU A 320 -16.45 24.97 -1.24
N GLU A 321 -16.76 23.67 -1.39
CA GLU A 321 -18.06 23.08 -1.07
C GLU A 321 -18.07 22.59 0.39
N TYR A 322 -18.05 23.55 1.32
CA TYR A 322 -17.87 23.29 2.75
C TYR A 322 -18.90 22.35 3.38
N ASP A 323 -20.17 22.45 2.98
CA ASP A 323 -21.23 21.57 3.51
C ASP A 323 -21.04 20.11 3.06
N GLN A 324 -20.57 19.89 1.83
CA GLN A 324 -20.24 18.53 1.36
C GLN A 324 -19.00 17.98 2.05
N ALA A 325 -17.99 18.82 2.28
CA ALA A 325 -16.80 18.41 3.04
C ALA A 325 -17.17 17.97 4.46
N ILE A 326 -18.02 18.73 5.16
CA ILE A 326 -18.53 18.37 6.50
C ILE A 326 -19.28 17.03 6.45
N GLU A 327 -20.18 16.82 5.47
CA GLU A 327 -20.90 15.55 5.33
C GLU A 327 -19.94 14.36 5.14
N ILE A 328 -18.93 14.53 4.30
CA ILE A 328 -17.94 13.48 4.02
C ILE A 328 -17.06 13.21 5.25
N TYR A 329 -16.61 14.25 5.96
CA TYR A 329 -15.87 14.06 7.20
C TYR A 329 -16.72 13.42 8.31
N GLN A 330 -18.03 13.68 8.35
CA GLN A 330 -18.94 12.97 9.25
C GLN A 330 -19.08 11.48 8.90
N GLN A 331 -19.11 11.13 7.60
CA GLN A 331 -19.04 9.73 7.18
C GLN A 331 -17.73 9.08 7.62
N ALA A 332 -16.60 9.76 7.41
CA ALA A 332 -15.28 9.29 7.86
C ALA A 332 -15.25 9.09 9.38
N LEU A 333 -15.87 10.01 10.15
CA LEU A 333 -15.92 9.96 11.60
C LEU A 333 -16.72 8.75 12.11
N ALA A 334 -17.80 8.39 11.42
CA ALA A 334 -18.56 7.18 11.73
C ALA A 334 -17.71 5.91 11.51
N VAL A 335 -16.94 5.85 10.43
CA VAL A 335 -16.01 4.74 10.15
C VAL A 335 -14.90 4.67 11.20
N ALA A 336 -14.28 5.80 11.55
CA ALA A 336 -13.23 5.87 12.57
C ALA A 336 -13.73 5.39 13.96
N ARG A 337 -14.97 5.74 14.33
CA ARG A 337 -15.62 5.26 15.56
C ARG A 337 -15.85 3.75 15.52
N ASN A 338 -16.32 3.21 14.40
CA ASN A 338 -16.51 1.75 14.23
C ASN A 338 -15.19 0.98 14.35
N LEU A 339 -14.09 1.58 13.91
CA LEU A 339 -12.74 1.04 14.02
C LEU A 339 -12.11 1.20 15.41
N ASN A 340 -12.76 1.91 16.34
CA ASN A 340 -12.19 2.34 17.62
C ASN A 340 -10.86 3.11 17.46
N ALA A 341 -10.70 3.84 16.37
CA ALA A 341 -9.48 4.57 16.04
C ALA A 341 -9.52 6.00 16.63
N SER A 342 -9.30 6.14 17.94
CA SER A 342 -9.42 7.41 18.68
C SER A 342 -8.58 8.56 18.11
N HIS A 343 -7.37 8.28 17.61
CA HIS A 343 -6.55 9.24 16.87
C HIS A 343 -7.31 9.85 15.69
N TRP A 344 -7.92 9.00 14.85
CA TRP A 344 -8.68 9.45 13.68
C TRP A 344 -9.98 10.16 14.06
N VAL A 345 -10.60 9.78 15.17
CA VAL A 345 -11.76 10.50 15.71
C VAL A 345 -11.38 11.93 16.08
N SER A 346 -10.27 12.13 16.80
CA SER A 346 -9.76 13.46 17.15
C SER A 346 -9.42 14.27 15.89
N GLU A 347 -8.72 13.69 14.93
CA GLU A 347 -8.31 14.38 13.71
C GLU A 347 -9.52 14.81 12.87
N LEU A 348 -10.49 13.93 12.63
CA LEU A 348 -11.68 14.28 11.84
C LEU A 348 -12.57 15.33 12.51
N LEU A 349 -12.63 15.33 13.85
CA LEU A 349 -13.32 16.41 14.57
C LEU A 349 -12.60 17.75 14.39
N LYS A 350 -11.25 17.75 14.34
CA LYS A 350 -10.45 18.94 14.05
C LYS A 350 -10.71 19.45 12.63
N GLU A 351 -10.76 18.55 11.64
CA GLU A 351 -11.08 18.90 10.24
C GLU A 351 -12.47 19.52 10.10
N ILE A 352 -13.48 18.94 10.75
CA ILE A 352 -14.84 19.52 10.75
C ILE A 352 -14.84 20.90 11.42
N GLY A 353 -14.16 21.04 12.57
CA GLY A 353 -14.02 22.32 13.25
C GLY A 353 -13.31 23.39 12.40
N PHE A 354 -12.31 22.97 11.62
CA PHE A 354 -11.62 23.82 10.67
C PHE A 354 -12.55 24.27 9.54
N VAL A 355 -13.34 23.38 8.94
CA VAL A 355 -14.28 23.76 7.88
C VAL A 355 -15.34 24.74 8.39
N TYR A 356 -15.90 24.54 9.60
CA TYR A 356 -16.80 25.52 10.22
C TYR A 356 -16.14 26.88 10.47
N ARG A 357 -14.83 26.90 10.78
CA ARG A 357 -14.07 28.14 10.94
C ARG A 357 -13.95 28.91 9.63
N ILE A 358 -13.67 28.21 8.53
CA ILE A 358 -13.61 28.80 7.18
C ILE A 358 -14.99 29.36 6.78
N LYS A 359 -16.09 28.71 7.19
CA LYS A 359 -17.46 29.23 7.04
C LYS A 359 -17.82 30.39 7.98
N GLU A 360 -16.90 30.84 8.84
CA GLU A 360 -17.13 31.87 9.87
C GLU A 360 -18.20 31.46 10.91
N GLU A 361 -18.44 30.16 11.06
CA GLU A 361 -19.34 29.55 12.04
C GLU A 361 -18.57 29.18 13.33
N TYR A 362 -18.02 30.19 14.00
CA TYR A 362 -17.06 30.03 15.10
C TYR A 362 -17.57 29.21 16.29
N ARG A 363 -18.87 29.30 16.62
CA ARG A 363 -19.45 28.51 17.71
C ARG A 363 -19.41 27.01 17.42
N GLN A 364 -19.73 26.61 16.19
CA GLN A 364 -19.68 25.21 15.75
C GLN A 364 -18.23 24.74 15.71
N SER A 365 -17.34 25.54 15.14
CA SER A 365 -15.90 25.27 15.10
C SER A 365 -15.32 24.94 16.48
N LEU A 366 -15.61 25.80 17.47
CA LEU A 366 -15.22 25.63 18.87
C LEU A 366 -15.70 24.32 19.50
N GLU A 367 -16.97 23.97 19.27
CA GLU A 367 -17.55 22.74 19.80
C GLU A 367 -16.83 21.51 19.23
N PHE A 368 -16.50 21.50 17.94
CA PHE A 368 -15.76 20.41 17.31
C PHE A 368 -14.31 20.32 17.77
N TYR A 369 -13.61 21.45 17.96
CA TYR A 369 -12.26 21.44 18.55
C TYR A 369 -12.26 20.94 19.99
N ARG A 370 -13.27 21.29 20.78
CA ARG A 370 -13.44 20.74 22.14
C ARG A 370 -13.64 19.22 22.09
N GLN A 371 -14.55 18.73 21.26
CA GLN A 371 -14.78 17.29 21.09
C GLN A 371 -13.52 16.56 20.62
N SER A 372 -12.73 17.18 19.72
CA SER A 372 -11.45 16.63 19.27
C SER A 372 -10.47 16.42 20.42
N ARG A 373 -10.35 17.40 21.34
CA ARG A 373 -9.50 17.30 22.53
C ARG A 373 -9.96 16.20 23.47
N GLU A 374 -11.26 16.06 23.68
CA GLU A 374 -11.85 15.00 24.52
C GLU A 374 -11.65 13.59 23.93
N ALA A 375 -11.52 13.47 22.60
CA ALA A 375 -11.34 12.19 21.91
C ALA A 375 -9.88 11.68 21.84
N ARG A 376 -8.89 12.43 22.34
CA ARG A 376 -7.47 12.05 22.23
C ARG A 376 -7.14 10.79 23.06
N PRO A 377 -6.38 9.83 22.49
CA PRO A 377 -6.01 8.59 23.20
C PRO A 377 -5.16 8.79 24.46
N ASP A 378 -4.47 9.93 24.60
CA ASP A 378 -3.72 10.29 25.80
C ASP A 378 -3.84 11.80 26.08
N PRO A 379 -4.56 12.22 27.13
CA PRO A 379 -4.69 13.64 27.48
C PRO A 379 -3.41 14.22 28.12
N ASP A 380 -2.41 13.41 28.47
CA ASP A 380 -1.26 13.81 29.28
C ASP A 380 0.07 13.31 28.69
N ARG A 381 0.59 13.99 27.64
CA ARG A 381 2.02 14.37 27.44
C ARG A 381 2.37 14.75 25.99
N SER A 382 3.05 15.89 25.86
CA SER A 382 4.14 16.18 24.91
C SER A 382 3.87 16.42 23.42
N THR A 383 2.65 16.31 22.91
CA THR A 383 2.33 17.14 21.73
C THR A 383 2.35 18.59 22.19
N PRO A 384 3.11 19.50 21.53
CA PRO A 384 2.97 20.92 21.81
C PRO A 384 1.48 21.21 21.76
N ILE A 385 0.96 21.79 22.83
CA ILE A 385 -0.29 22.52 22.74
C ILE A 385 0.00 23.52 21.62
N GLU A 386 -0.67 23.40 20.46
CA GLU A 386 -0.73 24.51 19.48
C GLU A 386 -0.92 25.76 20.32
N GLU A 387 0.07 26.66 20.31
CA GLU A 387 0.31 27.62 21.38
C GLU A 387 -0.95 28.49 21.52
N VAL A 388 -1.77 28.16 22.51
CA VAL A 388 -3.03 28.85 22.74
C VAL A 388 -2.65 30.22 23.28
N LEU A 389 -2.72 31.23 22.42
CA LEU A 389 -2.41 32.60 22.80
C LEU A 389 -3.60 33.14 23.61
N PRO A 390 -3.35 33.70 24.81
CA PRO A 390 -4.38 34.38 25.56
C PRO A 390 -4.99 35.48 24.69
N ILE A 391 -6.33 35.58 24.70
CA ILE A 391 -7.06 36.61 23.93
C ILE A 391 -6.50 38.00 24.21
N ASP A 392 -6.10 38.25 25.46
CA ASP A 392 -5.56 39.52 25.91
C ASP A 392 -4.19 39.85 25.25
N GLU A 393 -3.36 38.85 24.92
CA GLU A 393 -2.09 39.08 24.21
C GLU A 393 -2.31 39.45 22.74
N ILE A 394 -3.34 38.87 22.11
CA ILE A 394 -3.75 39.17 20.74
C ILE A 394 -4.38 40.57 20.66
N GLU A 395 -5.19 40.95 21.64
CA GLU A 395 -5.73 42.32 21.73
C GLU A 395 -4.62 43.35 21.82
N VAL A 396 -3.61 43.11 22.66
CA VAL A 396 -2.43 43.99 22.74
C VAL A 396 -1.72 44.07 21.39
N LEU A 397 -1.59 42.97 20.65
CA LEU A 397 -0.99 43.00 19.31
C LEU A 397 -1.83 43.84 18.33
N LEU A 398 -3.16 43.64 18.31
CA LEU A 398 -4.07 44.38 17.44
C LEU A 398 -4.15 45.87 17.81
N GLU A 399 -4.15 46.21 19.10
CA GLU A 399 -4.11 47.60 19.59
C GLU A 399 -2.83 48.33 19.16
N ASN A 400 -1.72 47.61 18.97
CA ASN A 400 -0.47 48.19 18.52
C ASN A 400 -0.33 48.27 16.99
N VAL A 401 -1.18 47.59 16.22
CA VAL A 401 -1.09 47.51 14.75
C VAL A 401 -2.24 48.24 14.07
N VAL A 402 -3.48 47.95 14.48
CA VAL A 402 -4.71 48.44 13.83
C VAL A 402 -4.81 49.98 13.79
N PRO A 403 -4.41 50.75 14.82
CA PRO A 403 -4.50 52.22 14.75
C PRO A 403 -3.60 52.89 13.71
N TYR A 404 -2.65 52.15 13.13
CA TYR A 404 -1.76 52.65 12.08
C TYR A 404 -2.23 52.30 10.66
N LEU A 405 -3.38 51.63 10.53
CA LEU A 405 -3.98 51.24 9.25
C LEU A 405 -5.08 52.23 8.83
N GLU A 406 -5.34 52.32 7.53
CA GLU A 406 -6.46 53.11 6.99
C GLU A 406 -7.82 52.51 7.39
N ASP A 407 -8.87 53.33 7.46
CA ASP A 407 -10.19 52.92 7.95
C ASP A 407 -10.76 51.69 7.19
N GLU A 408 -10.50 51.59 5.88
CA GLU A 408 -10.89 50.42 5.06
C GLU A 408 -10.12 49.14 5.42
N GLN A 409 -8.86 49.27 5.83
CA GLN A 409 -7.98 48.17 6.22
C GLN A 409 -8.26 47.69 7.65
N GLN A 410 -8.69 48.58 8.54
CA GLN A 410 -9.08 48.20 9.91
C GLN A 410 -10.27 47.22 9.92
N GLY A 411 -11.18 47.33 8.94
CA GLY A 411 -12.31 46.43 8.76
C GLY A 411 -11.92 44.97 8.49
N LEU A 412 -10.72 44.73 7.96
CA LEU A 412 -10.20 43.38 7.68
C LEU A 412 -9.95 42.53 8.93
N PHE A 413 -9.85 43.17 10.11
CA PHE A 413 -9.67 42.50 11.39
C PHE A 413 -10.99 42.24 12.13
N GLN A 414 -12.13 42.66 11.57
CA GLN A 414 -13.44 42.45 12.21
C GLN A 414 -13.77 40.96 12.43
N PRO A 415 -13.49 40.02 11.50
CA PRO A 415 -13.71 38.59 11.73
C PRO A 415 -12.89 38.05 12.92
N LEU A 416 -11.64 38.50 13.07
CA LEU A 416 -10.79 38.15 14.22
C LEU A 416 -11.38 38.69 15.53
N ARG A 417 -11.88 39.94 15.54
CA ARG A 417 -12.54 40.51 16.72
C ARG A 417 -13.82 39.75 17.08
N ASP A 418 -14.60 39.34 16.08
CA ASP A 418 -15.83 38.59 16.29
C ASP A 418 -15.55 37.17 16.81
N GLU A 419 -14.50 36.52 16.29
CA GLU A 419 -14.00 35.24 16.80
C GLU A 419 -13.50 35.39 18.24
N MET A 420 -12.63 36.37 18.52
CA MET A 420 -12.13 36.65 19.87
C MET A 420 -13.26 36.89 20.87
N LYS A 421 -14.30 37.62 20.46
CA LYS A 421 -15.49 37.84 21.28
C LYS A 421 -16.25 36.54 21.55
N ALA A 422 -16.46 35.71 20.53
CA ALA A 422 -17.18 34.43 20.66
C ALA A 422 -16.45 33.44 21.59
N TYR A 423 -15.12 33.44 21.57
CA TYR A 423 -14.27 32.64 22.46
C TYR A 423 -14.31 33.18 23.90
N ARG A 424 -14.21 34.50 24.10
CA ARG A 424 -14.29 35.14 25.41
C ARG A 424 -15.65 34.93 26.09
N GLU A 425 -16.75 34.96 25.33
CA GLU A 425 -18.10 34.65 25.84
C GLU A 425 -18.22 33.21 26.37
N GLN A 426 -17.36 32.30 25.92
CA GLN A 426 -17.33 30.90 26.32
C GLN A 426 -16.19 30.59 27.30
N ASN A 427 -15.42 31.61 27.72
CA ASN A 427 -14.25 31.47 28.59
C ASN A 427 -13.19 30.51 28.01
N LEU A 428 -13.02 30.57 26.69
CA LEU A 428 -12.07 29.79 25.91
C LEU A 428 -10.96 30.69 25.39
N ASP A 429 -9.75 30.18 25.31
CA ASP A 429 -8.61 30.84 24.67
C ASP A 429 -8.53 30.46 23.18
N ILE A 430 -7.86 31.25 22.35
CA ILE A 430 -7.83 31.08 20.88
C ILE A 430 -6.59 30.28 20.46
N ASN A 431 -6.79 29.35 19.53
CA ASN A 431 -5.72 28.56 18.93
C ASN A 431 -4.80 29.43 18.05
N SER A 432 -3.47 29.26 18.18
CA SER A 432 -2.44 29.89 17.33
C SER A 432 -2.76 29.84 15.84
N ASP A 433 -3.34 28.74 15.34
CA ASP A 433 -3.60 28.54 13.91
C ASP A 433 -4.75 29.42 13.40
N SER A 434 -5.72 29.71 14.28
CA SER A 434 -6.84 30.61 13.96
C SER A 434 -6.36 32.06 13.87
N ILE A 435 -5.43 32.43 14.75
CA ILE A 435 -4.78 33.74 14.78
C ILE A 435 -3.87 33.90 13.56
N LEU A 436 -3.06 32.89 13.25
CA LEU A 436 -2.13 32.89 12.14
C LEU A 436 -2.88 32.95 10.80
N TYR A 437 -3.93 32.15 10.62
CA TYR A 437 -4.77 32.21 9.42
C TYR A 437 -5.39 33.59 9.21
N LEU A 438 -5.94 34.21 10.26
CA LEU A 438 -6.57 35.52 10.16
C LEU A 438 -5.54 36.64 9.97
N LEU A 439 -4.39 36.59 10.64
CA LEU A 439 -3.28 37.51 10.40
C LEU A 439 -2.74 37.39 8.97
N VAL A 440 -2.58 36.17 8.45
CA VAL A 440 -2.13 35.91 7.08
C VAL A 440 -3.17 36.37 6.06
N ARG A 441 -4.46 36.12 6.30
CA ARG A 441 -5.57 36.60 5.43
C ARG A 441 -5.66 38.13 5.43
N SER A 442 -5.56 38.77 6.61
CA SER A 442 -5.52 40.24 6.71
C SER A 442 -4.26 40.81 6.05
N ALA A 443 -3.11 40.15 6.19
CA ALA A 443 -1.86 40.55 5.52
C ALA A 443 -1.91 40.38 4.00
N ALA A 444 -2.50 39.30 3.49
CA ALA A 444 -2.71 39.08 2.06
C ALA A 444 -3.58 40.18 1.45
N HIS A 445 -4.68 40.55 2.12
CA HIS A 445 -5.53 41.66 1.67
C HIS A 445 -4.85 43.03 1.79
N LEU A 446 -3.98 43.24 2.79
CA LEU A 446 -3.14 44.45 2.90
C LEU A 446 -2.09 44.54 1.77
N VAL A 447 -1.57 43.40 1.31
CA VAL A 447 -0.63 43.30 0.17
C VAL A 447 -1.34 43.54 -1.15
N GLU A 448 -2.55 42.98 -1.35
CA GLU A 448 -3.37 43.22 -2.55
C GLU A 448 -3.85 44.68 -2.65
N ALA A 449 -3.98 45.39 -1.53
CA ALA A 449 -4.50 46.75 -1.43
C ALA A 449 -3.45 47.88 -1.59
N GLU A 450 -2.31 47.64 -2.26
CA GLU A 450 -1.19 48.58 -2.47
C GLU A 450 -0.42 49.01 -1.19
N ILE A 451 0.71 48.36 -0.90
CA ILE A 451 1.78 48.99 -0.08
C ILE A 451 3.16 48.76 -0.70
N TYR A 452 3.51 49.61 -1.67
CA TYR A 452 4.87 50.14 -1.76
C TYR A 452 4.94 51.33 -0.80
N GLN A 453 5.48 51.19 0.43
CA GLN A 453 6.36 52.24 1.04
C GLN A 453 6.82 52.10 2.51
N THR A 454 6.74 50.97 3.21
CA THR A 454 7.42 50.89 4.53
C THR A 454 8.14 49.57 4.80
N SER A 455 9.46 49.58 4.61
CA SER A 455 10.36 48.46 4.92
C SER A 455 10.33 48.02 6.39
N PHE A 456 9.87 48.89 7.29
CA PHE A 456 9.81 48.59 8.73
C PHE A 456 8.72 47.57 9.09
N TYR A 457 7.53 47.67 8.46
CA TYR A 457 6.42 46.76 8.77
C TYR A 457 6.62 45.40 8.09
N GLN A 458 7.14 45.39 6.87
CA GLN A 458 7.47 44.17 6.14
C GLN A 458 8.47 43.29 6.91
N SER A 459 9.55 43.87 7.45
CA SER A 459 10.56 43.08 8.19
C SER A 459 10.03 42.46 9.49
N ARG A 460 9.12 43.14 10.19
CA ARG A 460 8.55 42.62 11.45
C ARG A 460 7.45 41.59 11.21
N PHE A 461 6.64 41.79 10.16
CA PHE A 461 5.67 40.80 9.72
C PHE A 461 6.35 39.55 9.17
N GLU A 462 7.43 39.71 8.38
CA GLU A 462 8.27 38.60 7.93
C GLU A 462 8.95 37.87 9.10
N GLU A 463 9.46 38.55 10.12
CA GLU A 463 10.03 37.88 11.30
C GLU A 463 8.99 37.04 12.06
N ILE A 464 7.76 37.56 12.20
CA ILE A 464 6.64 36.84 12.83
C ILE A 464 6.29 35.60 12.00
N ILE A 465 6.09 35.76 10.68
CA ILE A 465 5.81 34.66 9.76
C ILE A 465 6.95 33.63 9.74
N LYS A 466 8.22 34.07 9.69
CA LYS A 466 9.42 33.21 9.72
C LYS A 466 9.61 32.52 11.07
N SER A 467 9.11 33.09 12.17
CA SER A 467 9.11 32.44 13.49
C SER A 467 8.09 31.31 13.55
N PHE A 468 6.88 31.51 13.02
CA PHE A 468 5.85 30.47 12.95
C PHE A 468 6.21 29.33 11.99
N ALA A 469 6.90 29.63 10.88
CA ALA A 469 7.39 28.60 9.95
C ALA A 469 8.49 27.69 10.55
N ARG A 470 9.14 28.06 11.66
CA ARG A 470 10.17 27.25 12.32
C ARG A 470 9.59 26.12 13.19
N ASP A 471 8.30 26.17 13.54
CA ASP A 471 7.68 25.27 14.51
C ASP A 471 6.97 24.04 13.88
N ASN A 472 7.31 23.71 12.63
CA ASN A 472 7.07 22.40 11.99
C ASN A 472 5.63 21.99 11.64
N ASP A 473 4.71 22.92 11.37
CA ASP A 473 3.51 22.60 10.61
C ASP A 473 3.75 22.74 9.09
N TYR A 474 3.72 21.60 8.39
CA TYR A 474 4.00 21.49 6.95
C TYR A 474 2.99 22.28 6.11
N GLU A 475 1.71 22.30 6.48
CA GLU A 475 0.69 23.02 5.70
C GLU A 475 0.75 24.52 5.94
N THR A 476 1.04 24.96 7.18
CA THR A 476 1.32 26.36 7.50
C THR A 476 2.59 26.86 6.78
N ALA A 477 3.66 26.06 6.74
CA ALA A 477 4.87 26.40 5.99
C ALA A 477 4.60 26.50 4.47
N ARG A 478 3.79 25.61 3.93
CA ARG A 478 3.43 25.58 2.51
C ARG A 478 2.53 26.75 2.10
N MET A 479 1.54 27.12 2.91
CA MET A 479 0.73 28.33 2.69
C MET A 479 1.59 29.60 2.80
N THR A 480 2.50 29.64 3.77
CA THR A 480 3.42 30.75 3.99
C THR A 480 4.37 30.97 2.81
N ILE A 481 4.98 29.91 2.28
CA ILE A 481 5.89 29.99 1.12
C ILE A 481 5.14 30.53 -0.10
N ARG A 482 3.92 30.02 -0.35
CA ARG A 482 3.09 30.44 -1.49
C ARG A 482 2.67 31.91 -1.39
N LEU A 483 2.46 32.41 -0.17
CA LEU A 483 2.15 33.82 0.08
C LEU A 483 3.37 34.72 -0.15
N VAL A 484 4.56 34.28 0.29
CA VAL A 484 5.82 35.02 0.07
C VAL A 484 6.14 35.12 -1.42
N GLU A 485 5.93 34.04 -2.19
CA GLU A 485 6.10 34.03 -3.66
C GLU A 485 5.06 34.89 -4.41
N LEU A 486 3.93 35.21 -3.78
CA LEU A 486 2.90 36.12 -4.32
C LEU A 486 3.18 37.59 -3.96
N VAL A 487 4.00 37.84 -2.95
CA VAL A 487 4.38 39.16 -2.43
C VAL A 487 5.66 39.70 -3.09
N GLU A 488 6.61 38.82 -3.46
CA GLU A 488 7.77 39.14 -4.32
C GLU A 488 7.38 39.31 -5.79
#